data_AF-A0A4R9LW39-F1
#
_entry.id   AF-A0A4R9LW39-F1
#
_cell.length_a   1.000
_cell.length_b   1.000
_cell.length_c   1.000
_cell.angle_alpha   90.00
_cell.angle_beta   90.00
_cell.angle_gamma   90.00
#
_symmetry.space_group_name_H-M   'P 1'
#
loop_
_entity.id
_entity.type
_entity.pdbx_description
1 polymer ?
#
loop_
_entity_poly.entity_id
_entity_poly.type
_entity_poly.pdbx_seq_one_letter_code
_entity_poly.pdbx_strand_id
1 'polypeptide(L)'
;MDSIPNYTASADLKLTDYHIRKLTLAFWNAGAIYGFLFIEREPVFRLGNCSKENQLVLKIIHQIANLEKEAKPMVPARISTWEENGKNLQAVLIRFPHYELFVFGIVIQEMGVEFPKNRWSKLSDSVLTYLSMGISQREKTLLSFRSFTEVFRHKMASCFQGEVNTGILALFHLQDLSPFFKPLGVVKSQEILREVSSTLQSSARKGELCFQMNLRSFYLFCPGETMEGATKRLEAIYFPSKHMILDYKLQLFPVTKEIVDDSNRFCTLFMENF
;
A
#
# COMPACT_ATOMS: atom_id res chain seq x y z
N MET A 1 -7.58 37.63 0.09
CA MET A 1 -7.30 36.34 0.77
C MET A 1 -8.39 35.41 0.32
N ASP A 2 -8.17 34.71 -0.79
CA ASP A 2 -9.19 33.82 -1.35
C ASP A 2 -9.31 32.60 -0.44
N SER A 3 -10.55 32.31 -0.04
CA SER A 3 -10.90 31.16 0.79
C SER A 3 -10.32 29.90 0.15
N ILE A 4 -9.50 29.17 0.91
CA ILE A 4 -8.99 27.86 0.49
C ILE A 4 -10.22 27.01 0.13
N PRO A 5 -10.30 26.42 -1.08
CA PRO A 5 -11.42 25.58 -1.47
C PRO A 5 -11.58 24.43 -0.46
N ASN A 6 -12.83 24.07 -0.16
CA ASN A 6 -13.12 22.89 0.66
C ASN A 6 -12.39 21.68 0.06
N TYR A 7 -11.67 20.94 0.90
CA TYR A 7 -10.99 19.71 0.50
C TYR A 7 -11.27 18.63 1.53
N THR A 8 -11.20 17.38 1.12
CA THR A 8 -11.19 16.23 2.02
C THR A 8 -10.07 15.29 1.61
N ALA A 9 -9.18 14.97 2.52
CA ALA A 9 -8.17 13.93 2.34
C ALA A 9 -8.53 12.75 3.25
N SER A 10 -8.22 11.52 2.82
CA SER A 10 -8.37 10.38 3.72
C SER A 10 -7.51 10.58 4.98
N ALA A 11 -8.12 10.38 6.15
CA ALA A 11 -7.44 10.45 7.44
C ALA A 11 -6.31 9.41 7.56
N ASP A 12 -6.38 8.35 6.74
CA ASP A 12 -5.44 7.22 6.73
C ASP A 12 -4.07 7.58 6.15
N LEU A 13 -3.91 8.78 5.58
CA LEU A 13 -2.66 9.22 4.95
C LEU A 13 -1.79 10.11 5.84
N LYS A 14 -2.20 10.38 7.10
CA LYS A 14 -1.48 11.19 8.12
C LYS A 14 -0.66 12.34 7.54
N LEU A 15 -1.31 13.10 6.66
CA LEU A 15 -0.67 14.19 5.92
C LEU A 15 -0.56 15.43 6.80
N THR A 16 0.55 16.16 6.67
CA THR A 16 0.63 17.51 7.25
C THR A 16 -0.15 18.50 6.38
N ASP A 17 -0.65 19.57 7.00
CA ASP A 17 -1.35 20.66 6.30
C ASP A 17 -0.55 21.23 5.12
N TYR A 18 0.78 21.23 5.21
CA TYR A 18 1.66 21.67 4.14
C TYR A 18 1.50 20.82 2.86
N HIS A 19 1.45 19.50 2.99
CA HIS A 19 1.32 18.58 1.85
C HIS A 19 -0.06 18.69 1.21
N ILE A 20 -1.10 18.81 2.03
CA ILE A 20 -2.48 18.97 1.56
C ILE A 20 -2.63 20.30 0.81
N ARG A 21 -2.07 21.39 1.34
CA ARG A 21 -2.06 22.70 0.65
C ARG A 21 -1.31 22.63 -0.67
N LYS A 22 -0.14 21.99 -0.71
CA LYS A 22 0.65 21.84 -1.94
C LYS A 22 -0.12 21.05 -3.01
N LEU A 23 -0.78 19.95 -2.63
CA LEU A 23 -1.61 19.17 -3.55
C LEU A 23 -2.83 19.97 -4.04
N THR A 24 -3.51 20.67 -3.13
CA THR A 24 -4.65 21.55 -3.45
C THR A 24 -4.26 22.61 -4.48
N LEU A 25 -3.14 23.31 -4.24
CA LEU A 25 -2.59 24.30 -5.18
C LEU A 25 -2.22 23.67 -6.52
N ALA A 26 -1.72 22.43 -6.53
CA ALA A 26 -1.38 21.73 -7.77
C ALA A 26 -2.63 21.42 -8.62
N PHE A 27 -3.72 20.96 -8.01
CA PHE A 27 -5.01 20.76 -8.69
C PHE A 27 -5.56 22.09 -9.22
N TRP A 28 -5.54 23.15 -8.42
CA TRP A 28 -5.95 24.50 -8.87
C TRP A 28 -5.11 25.04 -10.02
N ASN A 29 -3.79 24.87 -9.96
CA ASN A 29 -2.90 25.27 -11.05
C ASN A 29 -3.13 24.44 -12.32
N ALA A 30 -3.66 23.23 -12.19
CA ALA A 30 -4.14 22.41 -13.31
C ALA A 30 -5.56 22.81 -13.78
N GLY A 31 -6.17 23.86 -13.21
CA GLY A 31 -7.48 24.38 -13.58
C GLY A 31 -8.67 23.64 -12.98
N ALA A 32 -8.45 22.85 -11.93
CA ALA A 32 -9.51 22.11 -11.26
C ALA A 32 -10.48 23.07 -10.56
N ILE A 33 -11.75 23.03 -10.97
CA ILE A 33 -12.88 23.52 -10.18
C ILE A 33 -13.20 22.48 -9.09
N TYR A 34 -13.20 21.20 -9.50
CA TYR A 34 -13.26 20.05 -8.62
C TYR A 34 -12.16 19.06 -8.99
N GLY A 35 -11.73 18.24 -8.05
CA GLY A 35 -10.65 17.29 -8.29
C GLY A 35 -10.74 16.06 -7.41
N PHE A 36 -10.31 14.93 -7.96
CA PHE A 36 -10.17 13.69 -7.23
C PHE A 36 -8.79 13.10 -7.50
N LEU A 37 -8.16 12.54 -6.48
CA LEU A 37 -7.00 11.67 -6.62
C LEU A 37 -7.42 10.27 -6.18
N PHE A 38 -7.12 9.30 -7.03
CA PHE A 38 -7.37 7.89 -6.78
C PHE A 38 -6.06 7.12 -6.68
N ILE A 39 -6.06 6.15 -5.78
CA ILE A 39 -5.10 5.04 -5.76
C ILE A 39 -5.93 3.79 -5.96
N GLU A 40 -5.71 3.08 -7.07
CA GLU A 40 -6.54 1.95 -7.47
C GLU A 40 -8.03 2.35 -7.52
N ARG A 41 -8.85 1.81 -6.62
CA ARG A 41 -10.29 2.09 -6.52
C ARG A 41 -10.64 3.11 -5.45
N GLU A 42 -9.66 3.55 -4.66
CA GLU A 42 -9.89 4.38 -3.48
C GLU A 42 -9.68 5.87 -3.79
N PRO A 43 -10.70 6.72 -3.58
CA PRO A 43 -10.52 8.18 -3.63
C PRO A 43 -9.81 8.64 -2.36
N VAL A 44 -8.55 9.07 -2.50
CA VAL A 44 -7.68 9.45 -1.37
C VAL A 44 -7.62 10.95 -1.10
N PHE A 45 -7.95 11.76 -2.10
CA PHE A 45 -8.03 13.21 -1.96
C PHE A 45 -9.14 13.76 -2.85
N ARG A 46 -9.82 14.79 -2.35
CA ARG A 46 -10.89 15.50 -3.02
C ARG A 46 -10.71 17.00 -2.86
N LEU A 47 -10.99 17.70 -3.94
CA LEU A 47 -10.99 19.15 -4.03
C LEU A 47 -12.39 19.63 -4.46
N GLY A 48 -12.96 20.53 -3.66
CA GLY A 48 -14.29 21.09 -3.84
C GLY A 48 -15.42 20.09 -3.60
N ASN A 49 -16.66 20.56 -3.78
CA ASN A 49 -17.87 19.74 -3.66
C ASN A 49 -18.61 19.75 -5.01
N CYS A 50 -18.69 18.60 -5.69
CA CYS A 50 -19.41 18.46 -6.95
C CYS A 50 -20.78 17.82 -6.70
N SER A 51 -21.86 18.40 -7.23
CA SER A 51 -23.23 17.85 -7.04
C SER A 51 -23.39 16.42 -7.59
N LYS A 52 -22.58 16.05 -8.60
CA LYS A 52 -22.57 14.74 -9.25
C LYS A 52 -21.47 13.81 -8.75
N GLU A 53 -20.81 14.14 -7.63
CA GLU A 53 -19.67 13.39 -7.11
C GLU A 53 -19.94 11.88 -7.01
N ASN A 54 -21.02 11.48 -6.33
CA ASN A 54 -21.31 10.06 -6.11
C ASN A 54 -21.49 9.29 -7.42
N GLN A 55 -22.15 9.90 -8.40
CA GLN A 55 -22.35 9.28 -9.72
C GLN A 55 -21.03 9.15 -10.48
N LEU A 56 -20.17 10.17 -10.41
CA LEU A 56 -18.88 10.18 -11.07
C LEU A 56 -17.95 9.13 -10.47
N VAL A 57 -17.81 9.11 -9.13
CA VAL A 57 -17.00 8.13 -8.39
C VAL A 57 -17.46 6.70 -8.67
N LEU A 58 -18.77 6.43 -8.62
CA LEU A 58 -19.31 5.11 -8.95
C LEU A 58 -18.98 4.70 -10.39
N LYS A 59 -19.18 5.60 -11.37
CA LYS A 59 -18.87 5.31 -12.77
C LYS A 59 -17.39 4.97 -12.97
N ILE A 60 -16.48 5.69 -12.31
CA ILE A 60 -15.03 5.44 -12.36
C ILE A 60 -14.70 4.08 -11.77
N ILE A 61 -15.24 3.75 -10.59
CA ILE A 61 -14.98 2.47 -9.92
C ILE A 61 -15.45 1.30 -10.78
N HIS A 62 -16.60 1.41 -11.45
CA HIS A 62 -17.10 0.37 -12.36
C HIS A 62 -16.26 0.21 -13.63
N GLN A 63 -15.57 1.27 -14.08
CA GLN A 63 -14.77 1.27 -15.30
C GLN A 63 -13.26 1.09 -15.05
N ILE A 64 -12.84 0.92 -13.80
CA ILE A 64 -11.44 0.97 -13.38
C ILE A 64 -10.53 0.01 -14.17
N ALA A 65 -10.99 -1.23 -14.41
CA ALA A 65 -10.21 -2.25 -15.12
C ALA A 65 -9.98 -1.89 -16.61
N ASN A 66 -10.89 -1.14 -17.21
CA ASN A 66 -10.72 -0.64 -18.58
C ASN A 66 -9.81 0.59 -18.58
N LEU A 67 -10.00 1.49 -17.62
CA LEU A 67 -9.16 2.68 -17.45
C LEU A 67 -7.68 2.31 -17.23
N GLU A 68 -7.40 1.27 -16.46
CA GLU A 68 -6.03 0.80 -16.19
C GLU A 68 -5.32 0.33 -17.47
N LYS A 69 -6.06 -0.33 -18.38
CA LYS A 69 -5.56 -0.83 -19.67
C LYS A 69 -5.37 0.29 -20.70
N GLU A 70 -6.29 1.24 -20.74
CA GLU A 70 -6.35 2.25 -21.81
C GLU A 70 -5.60 3.54 -21.45
N ALA A 71 -5.53 3.92 -20.17
CA ALA A 71 -4.92 5.17 -19.74
C ALA A 71 -3.39 5.09 -19.83
N LYS A 72 -2.82 5.91 -20.71
CA LYS A 72 -1.37 6.08 -20.85
C LYS A 72 -0.85 7.09 -19.81
N PRO A 73 0.31 6.83 -19.18
CA PRO A 73 0.91 7.77 -18.24
C PRO A 73 1.11 9.15 -18.87
N MET A 74 0.74 10.19 -18.13
CA MET A 74 0.90 11.60 -18.52
C MET A 74 0.19 12.00 -19.83
N VAL A 75 -0.79 11.21 -20.28
CA VAL A 75 -1.66 11.53 -21.41
C VAL A 75 -3.07 11.79 -20.88
N PRO A 76 -3.51 13.07 -20.80
CA PRO A 76 -4.85 13.40 -20.34
C PRO A 76 -5.92 12.85 -21.28
N ALA A 77 -6.92 12.18 -20.70
CA ALA A 77 -8.05 11.61 -21.42
C ALA A 77 -9.36 12.21 -20.89
N ARG A 78 -10.18 12.76 -21.79
CA ARG A 78 -11.51 13.27 -21.41
C ARG A 78 -12.47 12.10 -21.26
N ILE A 79 -13.13 12.02 -20.10
CA ILE A 79 -13.99 10.88 -19.74
C ILE A 79 -15.48 11.25 -19.62
N SER A 80 -15.81 12.54 -19.44
CA SER A 80 -17.20 13.00 -19.34
C SER A 80 -17.32 14.51 -19.57
N THR A 81 -18.51 14.96 -19.97
CA THR A 81 -18.89 16.38 -20.08
C THR A 81 -20.31 16.58 -19.57
N TRP A 82 -20.60 17.72 -18.95
CA TRP A 82 -21.96 18.08 -18.50
C TRP A 82 -22.06 19.58 -18.25
N GLU A 83 -23.29 20.07 -18.08
CA GLU A 83 -23.56 21.44 -17.66
C GLU A 83 -23.93 21.49 -16.17
N GLU A 84 -23.38 22.48 -15.45
CA GLU A 84 -23.65 22.73 -14.03
C GLU A 84 -23.57 24.23 -13.73
N ASN A 85 -24.61 24.80 -13.12
CA ASN A 85 -24.70 26.23 -12.78
C ASN A 85 -24.40 27.18 -13.97
N GLY A 86 -24.87 26.83 -15.17
CA GLY A 86 -24.65 27.62 -16.40
C GLY A 86 -23.23 27.52 -16.97
N LYS A 87 -22.40 26.60 -16.46
CA LYS A 87 -21.03 26.34 -16.95
C LYS A 87 -20.96 24.96 -17.60
N ASN A 88 -20.33 24.90 -18.77
CA ASN A 88 -19.99 23.64 -19.42
C ASN A 88 -18.71 23.06 -18.82
N LEU A 89 -18.83 21.93 -18.14
CA LEU A 89 -17.75 21.25 -17.45
C LEU A 89 -17.31 19.98 -18.20
N GLN A 90 -16.04 19.62 -18.04
CA GLN A 90 -15.44 18.39 -18.51
C GLN A 90 -14.65 17.73 -17.39
N ALA A 91 -14.69 16.39 -17.34
CA ALA A 91 -13.83 15.58 -16.49
C ALA A 91 -12.67 15.01 -17.33
N VAL A 92 -11.46 15.30 -16.90
CA VAL A 92 -10.22 14.84 -17.53
C VAL A 92 -9.49 13.92 -16.56
N LEU A 93 -9.26 12.69 -17.00
CA LEU A 93 -8.45 11.70 -16.31
C LEU A 93 -6.99 11.86 -16.73
N ILE A 94 -6.08 11.81 -15.76
CA ILE A 94 -4.65 11.71 -15.99
C ILE A 94 -4.07 10.58 -15.15
N ARG A 95 -3.42 9.61 -15.81
CA ARG A 95 -2.65 8.57 -15.13
C ARG A 95 -1.27 9.12 -14.77
N PHE A 96 -0.87 8.97 -13.52
CA PHE A 96 0.45 9.36 -13.04
C PHE A 96 1.45 8.21 -13.19
N PRO A 97 2.74 8.49 -13.45
CA PRO A 97 3.76 7.49 -13.68
C PRO A 97 4.22 6.89 -12.33
N HIS A 98 3.41 6.03 -11.75
CA HIS A 98 3.77 5.21 -10.59
C HIS A 98 4.07 3.78 -11.06
N TYR A 99 5.18 3.20 -10.59
CA TYR A 99 5.68 1.90 -11.08
C TYR A 99 4.81 0.72 -10.66
N GLU A 100 4.20 0.79 -9.47
CA GLU A 100 3.54 -0.36 -8.83
C GLU A 100 2.02 -0.24 -8.72
N LEU A 101 1.47 0.96 -8.86
CA LEU A 101 0.07 1.24 -8.53
C LEU A 101 -0.58 2.02 -9.67
N PHE A 102 -1.86 1.75 -9.91
CA PHE A 102 -2.68 2.54 -10.78
C PHE A 102 -3.12 3.82 -10.05
N VAL A 103 -2.30 4.86 -10.19
CA VAL A 103 -2.58 6.20 -9.63
C VAL A 103 -3.08 7.11 -10.74
N PHE A 104 -4.23 7.72 -10.52
CA PHE A 104 -4.78 8.66 -11.48
C PHE A 104 -5.54 9.79 -10.78
N GLY A 105 -5.52 10.95 -11.42
CA GLY A 105 -6.24 12.13 -11.02
C GLY A 105 -7.41 12.36 -11.97
N ILE A 106 -8.51 12.85 -11.43
CA ILE A 106 -9.62 13.37 -12.24
C ILE A 106 -9.77 14.83 -11.93
N VAL A 107 -9.57 15.65 -12.96
CA VAL A 107 -9.67 17.10 -12.90
C VAL A 107 -10.96 17.49 -13.60
N ILE A 108 -11.85 18.17 -12.86
CA ILE A 108 -13.08 18.74 -13.40
C ILE A 108 -12.85 20.21 -13.65
N GLN A 109 -13.07 20.65 -14.87
CA GLN A 109 -12.72 21.99 -15.35
C GLN A 109 -13.73 22.48 -16.38
N GLU A 110 -13.73 23.77 -16.67
CA GLU A 110 -14.53 24.33 -17.77
C GLU A 110 -14.08 23.80 -19.14
N MET A 111 -15.04 23.60 -20.03
CA MET A 111 -14.78 23.23 -21.42
C MET A 111 -14.05 24.34 -22.16
N GLY A 112 -13.13 23.97 -23.05
CA GLY A 112 -12.37 24.91 -23.88
C GLY A 112 -11.04 25.37 -23.27
N VAL A 113 -10.73 24.99 -22.03
CA VAL A 113 -9.44 25.31 -21.43
C VAL A 113 -8.39 24.27 -21.85
N GLU A 114 -7.45 24.67 -22.70
CA GLU A 114 -6.26 23.87 -23.05
C GLU A 114 -5.18 24.05 -21.99
N PHE A 115 -4.65 22.92 -21.48
CA PHE A 115 -3.65 22.95 -20.42
C PHE A 115 -2.27 22.52 -20.93
N PRO A 116 -1.25 23.39 -20.81
CA PRO A 116 0.11 23.04 -21.19
C PRO A 116 0.63 21.85 -20.39
N LYS A 117 1.41 20.99 -21.05
CA LYS A 117 2.07 19.81 -20.44
C LYS A 117 2.76 20.13 -19.10
N ASN A 118 3.32 21.32 -18.95
CA ASN A 118 4.01 21.76 -17.74
C ASN A 118 3.11 21.81 -16.50
N ARG A 119 1.80 22.08 -16.65
CA ARG A 119 0.84 22.08 -15.52
C ARG A 119 0.55 20.65 -15.06
N TRP A 120 0.40 19.72 -15.99
CA TRP A 120 0.26 18.29 -15.70
C TRP A 120 1.50 17.71 -15.02
N SER A 121 2.70 18.12 -15.45
CA SER A 121 3.95 17.74 -14.78
C SER A 121 3.97 18.20 -13.33
N LYS A 122 3.63 19.46 -13.05
CA LYS A 122 3.58 19.99 -11.68
C LYS A 122 2.56 19.27 -10.79
N LEU A 123 1.41 18.90 -11.36
CA LEU A 123 0.41 18.08 -10.68
C LEU A 123 0.98 16.69 -10.38
N SER A 124 1.60 16.05 -11.37
CA SER A 124 2.26 14.76 -11.22
C SER A 124 3.34 14.80 -10.14
N ASP A 125 4.23 15.78 -10.15
CA ASP A 125 5.29 15.92 -9.13
C ASP A 125 4.71 16.09 -7.74
N SER A 126 3.61 16.86 -7.61
CA SER A 126 2.92 17.07 -6.34
C SER A 126 2.20 15.81 -5.87
N VAL A 127 1.59 15.05 -6.79
CA VAL A 127 0.96 13.76 -6.51
C VAL A 127 2.00 12.70 -6.15
N LEU A 128 3.13 12.61 -6.87
CA LEU A 128 4.20 11.66 -6.56
C LEU A 128 4.92 12.03 -5.26
N THR A 129 5.05 13.32 -4.92
CA THR A 129 5.53 13.77 -3.61
C THR A 129 4.50 13.47 -2.52
N TYR A 130 3.21 13.65 -2.79
CA TYR A 130 2.11 13.30 -1.91
C TYR A 130 2.07 11.80 -1.64
N LEU A 131 2.32 11.00 -2.68
CA LEU A 131 2.45 9.56 -2.58
C LEU A 131 3.73 9.22 -1.85
N SER A 132 4.92 9.72 -2.17
CA SER A 132 6.13 9.37 -1.40
C SER A 132 6.05 9.75 0.08
N MET A 133 5.28 10.78 0.46
CA MET A 133 5.07 11.18 1.86
C MET A 133 3.92 10.43 2.55
N GLY A 134 2.77 10.29 1.89
CA GLY A 134 1.64 9.50 2.38
C GLY A 134 1.95 8.00 2.38
N ILE A 135 2.73 7.53 1.40
CA ILE A 135 3.35 6.21 1.28
C ILE A 135 4.50 6.11 2.27
N SER A 136 5.41 7.06 2.52
CA SER A 136 6.41 6.89 3.60
C SER A 136 5.83 6.76 5.01
N GLN A 137 4.56 7.16 5.24
CA GLN A 137 3.81 6.83 6.46
C GLN A 137 2.82 5.64 6.29
N ARG A 138 2.35 5.31 5.08
CA ARG A 138 1.61 4.07 4.71
C ARG A 138 2.53 2.90 4.31
N GLU A 139 3.86 3.02 4.34
CA GLU A 139 4.78 2.32 3.41
C GLU A 139 4.88 0.81 3.60
N LYS A 140 4.08 0.18 4.48
CA LYS A 140 4.24 -1.25 4.76
C LYS A 140 3.00 -2.11 4.83
N THR A 141 1.75 -1.63 4.66
CA THR A 141 0.65 -2.37 5.29
C THR A 141 -0.57 -2.85 4.49
N LEU A 142 -1.00 -2.23 3.38
CA LEU A 142 -2.29 -2.65 2.75
C LEU A 142 -2.24 -2.95 1.25
N LEU A 143 -1.66 -2.07 0.43
CA LEU A 143 -1.52 -2.28 -1.01
C LEU A 143 -0.33 -3.19 -1.35
N SER A 144 0.80 -3.03 -0.65
CA SER A 144 1.85 -4.04 -0.66
C SER A 144 1.34 -5.34 -0.06
N PHE A 145 0.52 -5.29 0.99
CA PHE A 145 0.01 -6.48 1.68
C PHE A 145 -0.83 -7.39 0.79
N ARG A 146 -1.76 -6.89 -0.04
CA ARG A 146 -2.52 -7.78 -0.94
C ARG A 146 -1.64 -8.41 -2.02
N SER A 147 -0.80 -7.64 -2.70
CA SER A 147 0.13 -8.19 -3.70
C SER A 147 1.19 -9.11 -3.06
N PHE A 148 1.66 -8.79 -1.85
CA PHE A 148 2.60 -9.57 -1.04
C PHE A 148 1.99 -10.85 -0.51
N THR A 149 0.79 -10.78 0.07
CA THR A 149 0.04 -11.95 0.52
C THR A 149 -0.32 -12.82 -0.66
N GLU A 150 -0.61 -12.27 -1.83
CA GLU A 150 -0.89 -13.07 -3.02
C GLU A 150 0.35 -13.84 -3.51
N VAL A 151 1.53 -13.20 -3.56
CA VAL A 151 2.80 -13.90 -3.85
C VAL A 151 3.09 -14.96 -2.79
N PHE A 152 2.89 -14.64 -1.52
CA PHE A 152 3.14 -15.58 -0.42
C PHE A 152 2.14 -16.75 -0.45
N ARG A 153 0.86 -16.46 -0.67
CA ARG A 153 -0.23 -17.43 -0.83
C ARG A 153 0.06 -18.39 -1.98
N HIS A 154 0.52 -17.89 -3.13
CA HIS A 154 0.93 -18.74 -4.24
C HIS A 154 2.09 -19.67 -3.89
N LYS A 155 3.09 -19.17 -3.14
CA LYS A 155 4.19 -20.01 -2.65
C LYS A 155 3.71 -21.06 -1.65
N MET A 156 2.84 -20.69 -0.70
CA MET A 156 2.24 -21.64 0.25
C MET A 156 1.37 -22.69 -0.44
N ALA A 157 0.56 -22.28 -1.44
CA ALA A 157 -0.23 -23.19 -2.25
C ALA A 157 0.64 -24.20 -2.99
N SER A 158 1.82 -23.77 -3.47
CA SER A 158 2.79 -24.67 -4.10
C SER A 158 3.42 -25.67 -3.12
N CYS A 159 3.45 -25.37 -1.82
CA CYS A 159 3.88 -26.31 -0.78
C CYS A 159 2.82 -27.35 -0.42
N PHE A 160 1.54 -27.09 -0.72
CA PHE A 160 0.42 -28.02 -0.46
C PHE A 160 0.10 -28.96 -1.63
N GLN A 161 1.15 -29.49 -2.25
CA GLN A 161 1.06 -30.48 -3.32
C GLN A 161 1.30 -31.90 -2.78
N GLY A 162 0.52 -32.87 -3.27
CA GLY A 162 0.60 -34.27 -2.79
C GLY A 162 -0.17 -34.50 -1.49
N GLU A 163 0.45 -35.17 -0.52
CA GLU A 163 -0.18 -35.57 0.76
C GLU A 163 -0.17 -34.46 1.83
N VAL A 164 0.57 -33.36 1.61
CA VAL A 164 0.68 -32.26 2.58
C VAL A 164 -0.45 -31.25 2.38
N ASN A 165 -1.40 -31.21 3.32
CA ASN A 165 -2.56 -30.30 3.28
C ASN A 165 -2.64 -29.31 4.46
N THR A 166 -1.69 -29.38 5.38
CA THR A 166 -1.64 -28.55 6.59
C THR A 166 -0.21 -28.12 6.89
N GLY A 167 -0.04 -27.01 7.60
CA GLY A 167 1.25 -26.54 8.10
C GLY A 167 1.08 -25.47 9.18
N ILE A 168 2.20 -24.99 9.71
CA ILE A 168 2.20 -23.93 10.74
C ILE A 168 2.79 -22.66 10.14
N LEU A 169 2.10 -21.54 10.31
CA LEU A 169 2.62 -20.21 10.08
C LEU A 169 3.07 -19.62 11.43
N ALA A 170 4.37 -19.39 11.58
CA ALA A 170 4.94 -18.75 12.75
C ALA A 170 5.18 -17.25 12.49
N LEU A 171 4.79 -16.41 13.43
CA LEU A 171 5.09 -14.98 13.46
C LEU A 171 6.07 -14.69 14.59
N PHE A 172 7.22 -14.14 14.22
CA PHE A 172 8.20 -13.54 15.11
C PHE A 172 7.98 -12.02 15.12
N HIS A 173 7.37 -11.52 16.20
CA HIS A 173 7.17 -10.09 16.41
C HIS A 173 8.27 -9.52 17.30
N LEU A 174 9.25 -8.86 16.70
CA LEU A 174 10.37 -8.24 17.40
C LEU A 174 9.92 -7.03 18.23
N GLN A 175 10.65 -6.77 19.32
CA GLN A 175 10.51 -5.55 20.09
C GLN A 175 10.70 -4.27 19.25
N ASP A 176 10.21 -3.15 19.76
CA ASP A 176 10.40 -1.87 19.09
C ASP A 176 11.89 -1.48 19.04
N LEU A 177 12.47 -1.50 17.84
CA LEU A 177 13.87 -1.13 17.63
C LEU A 177 14.10 0.38 17.42
N SER A 178 13.04 1.17 17.31
CA SER A 178 13.10 2.63 17.08
C SER A 178 13.91 3.40 18.13
N PRO A 179 13.88 3.05 19.44
CA PRO A 179 14.74 3.65 20.45
C PRO A 179 16.24 3.46 20.16
N PHE A 180 16.62 2.35 19.51
CA PHE A 180 18.01 2.03 19.15
C PHE A 180 18.43 2.65 17.81
N PHE A 181 17.47 2.85 16.90
CA PHE A 181 17.73 3.42 15.58
C PHE A 181 18.06 4.92 15.61
N LYS A 182 17.46 5.67 16.55
CA LYS A 182 17.74 7.11 16.74
C LYS A 182 19.23 7.41 17.03
N PRO A 183 19.90 6.74 18.00
CA PRO A 183 21.30 6.98 18.29
C PRO A 183 22.29 6.30 17.33
N LEU A 184 21.92 5.18 16.70
CA LEU A 184 22.84 4.37 15.87
C LEU A 184 22.87 4.75 14.38
N GLY A 185 21.86 5.49 13.91
CA GLY A 185 21.73 5.88 12.50
C GLY A 185 21.13 4.80 11.60
N VAL A 186 20.68 5.20 10.41
CA VAL A 186 19.93 4.35 9.46
C VAL A 186 20.73 3.12 9.01
N VAL A 187 22.05 3.25 8.83
CA VAL A 187 22.91 2.19 8.31
C VAL A 187 23.00 1.00 9.27
N LYS A 188 23.22 1.25 10.57
CA LYS A 188 23.27 0.19 11.59
C LYS A 188 21.92 -0.48 11.82
N SER A 189 20.84 0.29 11.68
CA SER A 189 19.47 -0.21 11.77
C SER A 189 19.20 -1.27 10.68
N GLN A 190 19.70 -1.04 9.46
CA GLN A 190 19.60 -2.01 8.37
C GLN A 190 20.49 -3.24 8.56
N GLU A 191 21.66 -3.10 9.21
CA GLU A 191 22.54 -4.23 9.54
C GLU A 191 21.84 -5.20 10.51
N ILE A 192 21.23 -4.68 11.58
CA ILE A 192 20.47 -5.48 12.56
C ILE A 192 19.33 -6.25 11.88
N LEU A 193 18.58 -5.61 10.99
CA LEU A 193 17.49 -6.25 10.26
C LEU A 193 17.98 -7.37 9.32
N ARG A 194 19.15 -7.17 8.69
CA ARG A 194 19.78 -8.21 7.85
C ARG A 194 20.25 -9.40 8.68
N GLU A 195 20.80 -9.15 9.87
CA GLU A 195 21.20 -10.20 10.81
C GLU A 195 19.99 -11.04 11.23
N VAL A 196 18.88 -10.41 11.61
CA VAL A 196 17.62 -11.11 11.95
C VAL A 196 17.13 -11.98 10.79
N SER A 197 17.03 -11.41 9.58
CA SER A 197 16.59 -12.15 8.39
C SER A 197 17.49 -13.35 8.11
N SER A 198 18.81 -13.18 8.26
CA SER A 198 19.80 -14.24 8.06
C SER A 198 19.63 -15.37 9.08
N THR A 199 19.39 -15.05 10.36
CA THR A 199 19.16 -16.04 11.41
C THR A 199 17.88 -16.84 11.19
N LEU A 200 16.79 -16.20 10.74
CA LEU A 200 15.57 -16.91 10.38
C LEU A 200 15.75 -17.78 9.14
N GLN A 201 16.47 -17.30 8.14
CA GLN A 201 16.76 -18.08 6.94
C GLN A 201 17.67 -19.28 7.22
N SER A 202 18.63 -19.16 8.13
CA SER A 202 19.54 -20.26 8.48
C SER A 202 18.89 -21.31 9.39
N SER A 203 17.88 -20.93 10.17
CA SER A 203 17.08 -21.85 10.99
C SER A 203 15.92 -22.51 10.23
N ALA A 204 15.60 -22.01 9.03
CA ALA A 204 14.59 -22.60 8.16
C ALA A 204 15.07 -23.92 7.54
N ARG A 205 14.20 -24.92 7.56
CA ARG A 205 14.42 -26.20 6.88
C ARG A 205 14.15 -26.08 5.38
N LYS A 206 14.67 -27.04 4.61
CA LYS A 206 14.40 -27.13 3.17
C LYS A 206 12.88 -27.22 2.93
N GLY A 207 12.34 -26.32 2.12
CA GLY A 207 10.92 -26.25 1.80
C GLY A 207 10.10 -25.35 2.74
N GLU A 208 10.68 -24.88 3.84
CA GLU A 208 10.09 -23.81 4.63
C GLU A 208 10.27 -22.47 3.93
N LEU A 209 9.34 -21.56 4.19
CA LEU A 209 9.28 -20.30 3.50
C LEU A 209 9.37 -19.14 4.50
N CYS A 210 10.44 -18.35 4.42
CA CYS A 210 10.65 -17.16 5.26
C CYS A 210 10.20 -15.89 4.55
N PHE A 211 9.51 -15.01 5.28
CA PHE A 211 9.06 -13.72 4.77
C PHE A 211 9.17 -12.64 5.82
N GLN A 212 9.53 -11.44 5.38
CA GLN A 212 9.51 -10.25 6.21
C GLN A 212 8.36 -9.35 5.75
N MET A 213 7.39 -9.11 6.64
CA MET A 213 6.27 -8.21 6.35
C MET A 213 6.64 -6.76 6.65
N ASN A 214 7.30 -6.52 7.78
CA ASN A 214 7.80 -5.18 8.14
C ASN A 214 9.06 -5.29 9.02
N LEU A 215 9.49 -4.19 9.64
CA LEU A 215 10.72 -4.17 10.46
C LEU A 215 10.62 -4.99 11.74
N ARG A 216 9.40 -5.30 12.20
CA ARG A 216 9.12 -6.02 13.44
C ARG A 216 8.49 -7.38 13.20
N SER A 217 7.90 -7.63 12.04
CA SER A 217 7.11 -8.83 11.79
C SER A 217 7.76 -9.71 10.73
N PHE A 218 8.22 -10.88 11.17
CA PHE A 218 8.78 -11.93 10.34
C PHE A 218 7.92 -13.18 10.41
N TYR A 219 7.63 -13.76 9.25
CA TYR A 219 6.85 -14.97 9.13
C TYR A 219 7.71 -16.12 8.64
N LEU A 220 7.47 -17.31 9.20
CA LEU A 220 8.04 -18.56 8.75
C LEU A 220 6.90 -19.55 8.55
N PHE A 221 6.75 -20.06 7.33
CA PHE A 221 5.78 -21.10 7.04
C PHE A 221 6.46 -22.47 6.98
N CYS A 222 5.93 -23.40 7.77
CA CYS A 222 6.41 -24.75 7.96
C CYS A 222 5.36 -25.75 7.41
N PRO A 223 5.44 -26.14 6.13
CA PRO A 223 4.51 -27.10 5.54
C PRO A 223 4.65 -28.48 6.19
N GLY A 224 3.53 -29.14 6.50
CA GLY A 224 3.50 -30.46 7.13
C GLY A 224 3.91 -30.51 8.61
N GLU A 225 4.28 -29.37 9.21
CA GLU A 225 4.71 -29.30 10.60
C GLU A 225 3.51 -29.30 11.56
N THR A 226 3.74 -29.76 12.79
CA THR A 226 2.74 -29.76 13.87
C THR A 226 2.95 -28.58 14.81
N MET A 227 1.90 -28.16 15.53
CA MET A 227 2.02 -27.10 16.53
C MET A 227 3.10 -27.42 17.57
N GLU A 228 3.11 -28.64 18.13
CA GLU A 228 4.08 -29.05 19.15
C GLU A 228 5.52 -29.07 18.61
N GLY A 229 5.71 -29.56 17.37
CA GLY A 229 7.01 -29.57 16.70
C GLY A 229 7.52 -28.16 16.40
N ALA A 230 6.64 -27.26 15.96
CA ALA A 230 6.95 -25.86 15.70
C ALA A 230 7.31 -25.13 17.00
N THR A 231 6.53 -25.28 18.08
CA THR A 231 6.81 -24.65 19.39
C THR A 231 8.21 -25.01 19.90
N LYS A 232 8.51 -26.31 20.02
CA LYS A 232 9.80 -26.77 20.57
C LYS A 232 11.01 -26.25 19.78
N ARG A 233 10.87 -26.14 18.46
CA ARG A 233 11.98 -25.69 17.60
C ARG A 233 12.11 -24.17 17.57
N LEU A 234 11.00 -23.46 17.41
CA LEU A 234 11.02 -22.03 17.11
C LEU A 234 11.22 -21.18 18.37
N GLU A 235 10.80 -21.65 19.54
CA GLU A 235 11.10 -20.98 20.83
C GLU A 235 12.60 -20.99 21.17
N ALA A 236 13.35 -21.97 20.65
CA ALA A 236 14.80 -22.08 20.85
C ALA A 236 15.61 -21.12 19.96
N ILE A 237 14.97 -20.37 19.06
CA ILE A 237 15.65 -19.42 18.18
C ILE A 237 15.96 -18.16 18.98
N TYR A 238 17.22 -17.74 18.91
CA TYR A 238 17.67 -16.46 19.43
C TYR A 238 18.16 -15.59 18.28
N PHE A 239 17.93 -14.28 18.39
CA PHE A 239 18.38 -13.29 17.41
C PHE A 239 19.60 -12.53 17.95
N PRO A 240 20.82 -13.06 17.76
CA PRO A 240 22.02 -12.35 18.14
C PRO A 240 22.26 -11.21 17.17
N SER A 241 22.36 -9.98 17.69
CA SER A 241 23.02 -8.89 17.00
C SER A 241 24.32 -8.55 17.71
N LYS A 242 25.32 -8.03 16.98
CA LYS A 242 26.64 -7.64 17.52
C LYS A 242 26.59 -6.74 18.76
N HIS A 243 25.44 -6.09 19.00
CA HIS A 243 25.26 -5.12 20.07
C HIS A 243 24.20 -5.51 21.11
N MET A 244 23.39 -6.56 20.87
CA MET A 244 22.34 -7.03 21.79
C MET A 244 21.65 -8.33 21.33
N ILE A 245 20.98 -9.02 22.25
CA ILE A 245 19.99 -10.05 21.91
C ILE A 245 18.63 -9.38 21.75
N LEU A 246 17.91 -9.68 20.68
CA LEU A 246 16.59 -9.11 20.43
C LEU A 246 15.48 -9.98 21.02
N ASP A 247 14.67 -9.37 21.87
CA ASP A 247 13.44 -9.98 22.36
C ASP A 247 12.36 -10.01 21.27
N TYR A 248 11.56 -11.08 21.26
CA TYR A 248 10.47 -11.27 20.33
C TYR A 248 9.29 -11.98 20.98
N LYS A 249 8.10 -11.76 20.43
CA LYS A 249 6.91 -12.57 20.72
C LYS A 249 6.70 -13.56 19.58
N LEU A 250 6.55 -14.84 19.93
CA LEU A 250 6.22 -15.89 18.98
C LEU A 250 4.71 -16.13 19.00
N GLN A 251 4.09 -16.16 17.82
CA GLN A 251 2.72 -16.62 17.63
C GLN A 251 2.69 -17.69 16.55
N LEU A 252 1.91 -18.75 16.76
CA LEU A 252 1.81 -19.87 15.84
C LEU A 252 0.36 -20.02 15.38
N PHE A 253 0.17 -20.10 14.06
CA PHE A 253 -1.13 -20.22 13.43
C PHE A 253 -1.20 -21.51 12.63
N PRO A 254 -2.14 -22.43 12.91
CA PRO A 254 -2.37 -23.57 12.05
C PRO A 254 -2.97 -23.09 10.72
N VAL A 255 -2.38 -23.51 9.61
CA VAL A 255 -2.84 -23.16 8.27
C VAL A 255 -3.18 -24.42 7.49
N THR A 256 -4.40 -24.47 6.95
CA THR A 256 -4.86 -25.53 6.05
C THR A 256 -4.84 -25.03 4.61
N LYS A 257 -4.84 -25.97 3.67
CA LYS A 257 -5.00 -25.67 2.24
C LYS A 257 -6.24 -24.81 1.95
N GLU A 258 -7.35 -25.08 2.62
CA GLU A 258 -8.59 -24.30 2.49
C GLU A 258 -8.41 -22.81 2.84
N ILE A 259 -7.59 -22.52 3.86
CA ILE A 259 -7.29 -21.13 4.26
C ILE A 259 -6.42 -20.43 3.21
N VAL A 260 -5.54 -21.15 2.53
CA VAL A 260 -4.66 -20.60 1.47
C VAL A 260 -5.41 -20.41 0.15
N ASP A 261 -6.39 -21.26 -0.15
CA ASP A 261 -7.19 -21.17 -1.36
C ASP A 261 -8.19 -19.99 -1.30
N ASP A 262 -8.68 -19.64 -0.11
CA ASP A 262 -9.54 -18.47 0.12
C ASP A 262 -8.71 -17.21 0.41
N SER A 263 -8.68 -16.26 -0.53
CA SER A 263 -7.91 -15.02 -0.40
C SER A 263 -8.31 -14.17 0.81
N ASN A 264 -9.59 -14.16 1.19
CA ASN A 264 -10.07 -13.36 2.31
C ASN A 264 -9.64 -13.98 3.64
N ARG A 265 -9.81 -15.30 3.80
CA ARG A 265 -9.35 -16.03 5.00
C ARG A 265 -7.82 -16.00 5.10
N PHE A 266 -7.10 -16.12 3.99
CA PHE A 266 -5.65 -15.98 3.98
C PHE A 266 -5.20 -14.62 4.50
N CYS A 267 -5.82 -13.53 4.04
CA CYS A 267 -5.48 -12.17 4.49
C CYS A 267 -5.70 -11.98 6.00
N THR A 268 -6.70 -12.65 6.59
CA THR A 268 -6.96 -12.51 8.04
C THR A 268 -5.81 -13.02 8.92
N LEU A 269 -4.99 -13.97 8.44
CA LEU A 269 -3.83 -14.50 9.18
C LEU A 269 -2.79 -13.43 9.55
N PHE A 270 -2.80 -12.29 8.86
CA PHE A 270 -1.84 -11.23 9.06
C PHE A 270 -2.47 -9.94 9.59
N MET A 271 -3.81 -9.83 9.58
CA MET A 271 -4.53 -8.63 10.04
C MET A 271 -4.69 -8.58 11.56
N GLU A 272 -4.67 -9.73 12.25
CA GLU A 272 -4.79 -9.77 13.72
C GLU A 272 -3.54 -9.24 14.47
N ASN A 273 -2.47 -8.88 13.75
CA ASN A 273 -1.18 -8.49 14.33
C ASN A 273 -0.80 -7.02 14.06
N PHE A 274 -1.77 -6.18 13.65
CA PHE A 274 -1.62 -4.74 13.41
C PHE A 274 -2.30 -3.87 14.46
#